data_AF-A0A915N9W2-F1
#
_entry.id   AF-A0A915N9W2-F1
#
_cell.length_a   1.000
_cell.length_b   1.000
_cell.length_c   1.000
_cell.angle_alpha   90.00
_cell.angle_beta   90.00
_cell.angle_gamma   90.00
#
_symmetry.space_group_name_H-M   'P 1'
#
loop_
_entity.id
_entity.type
_entity.pdbx_description
1 polymer ?
#
loop_
_entity_poly.entity_id
_entity_poly.type
_entity_poly.pdbx_seq_one_letter_code
_entity_poly.pdbx_strand_id
1 'polypeptide(L)'
;QQVNSSSANVRATVVTALRFLIAEQPRTSVDEHLRPVLGRFFAAIRDNDLNVRRVAIVTLNSAVHNKPKLIKEYLPSLLQALYEETKVKQELVREVEMGPFKHVVDDGLDLRKAAFECMYTLADQCLDRVNLAEYLSFVENGLKDSHDIRLLAYLMLTRLVNKCPIQISQRLDGFCEHIKPQLLSRPKQNAVKQESDKHEELKRSAVRTVLALKRVPNSDRSQKLTDLWDIINTNNELTAMKEMQAREQTAWTAVNGFGHLSPHNVNEAMEIE
;
A
#
# COMPACT_ATOMS: atom_id res chain seq x y z
N GLN A 1 -20.75 -22.78 -9.38
CA GLN A 1 -20.27 -24.05 -9.99
C GLN A 1 -18.96 -23.84 -10.75
N GLN A 2 -18.87 -22.86 -11.66
CA GLN A 2 -17.66 -22.65 -12.48
C GLN A 2 -16.40 -22.16 -11.72
N VAL A 3 -16.54 -21.70 -10.47
CA VAL A 3 -15.41 -21.35 -9.59
C VAL A 3 -14.49 -22.55 -9.31
N ASN A 4 -15.01 -23.78 -9.42
CA ASN A 4 -14.23 -25.01 -9.24
C ASN A 4 -13.93 -25.71 -10.58
N SER A 5 -13.99 -24.99 -11.70
CA SER A 5 -13.67 -25.56 -13.01
C SER A 5 -12.22 -26.06 -13.06
N SER A 6 -11.95 -27.13 -13.80
CA SER A 6 -10.59 -27.62 -14.05
C SER A 6 -9.74 -26.60 -14.81
N SER A 7 -10.37 -25.76 -15.64
CA SER A 7 -9.70 -24.72 -16.42
C SER A 7 -9.45 -23.46 -15.58
N ALA A 8 -8.18 -23.09 -15.41
CA ALA A 8 -7.78 -21.85 -14.73
C ALA A 8 -8.38 -20.61 -15.39
N ASN A 9 -8.45 -20.57 -16.73
CA ASN A 9 -9.06 -19.47 -17.47
C ASN A 9 -10.54 -19.31 -17.15
N VAL A 10 -11.28 -20.41 -17.00
CA VAL A 10 -12.70 -20.36 -16.62
C VAL A 10 -12.85 -19.83 -15.19
N ARG A 11 -12.02 -20.30 -14.25
CA ARG A 11 -12.02 -19.79 -12.87
C ARG A 11 -11.72 -18.29 -12.84
N ALA A 12 -10.68 -17.84 -13.53
CA ALA A 12 -10.32 -16.43 -13.63
C ALA A 12 -11.43 -15.56 -14.23
N THR A 13 -12.08 -16.02 -15.31
CA THR A 13 -13.19 -15.30 -15.95
C THR A 13 -14.37 -15.13 -14.99
N VAL A 14 -14.70 -16.18 -14.24
CA VAL A 14 -15.83 -16.15 -13.30
C VAL A 14 -15.57 -15.20 -12.13
N VAL A 15 -14.35 -15.17 -11.60
CA VAL A 15 -13.95 -14.21 -10.55
C VAL A 15 -13.90 -12.79 -11.11
N THR A 16 -13.46 -12.62 -12.36
CA THR A 16 -13.46 -11.31 -13.04
C THR A 16 -14.89 -10.79 -13.26
N ALA A 17 -15.84 -11.65 -13.63
CA ALA A 17 -17.24 -11.27 -13.76
C ALA A 17 -17.81 -10.75 -12.43
N LEU A 18 -17.44 -11.39 -11.30
CA LEU A 18 -17.81 -10.89 -9.98
C LEU A 18 -17.23 -9.49 -9.71
N ARG A 19 -15.98 -9.21 -10.11
CA ARG A 19 -15.38 -7.87 -9.96
C ARG A 19 -16.25 -6.79 -10.61
N PHE A 20 -16.68 -7.01 -11.85
CA PHE A 20 -17.51 -6.03 -12.55
C PHE A 20 -18.87 -5.84 -11.88
N LEU A 21 -19.49 -6.92 -11.42
CA LEU A 21 -20.74 -6.86 -10.67
C LEU A 21 -20.61 -6.12 -9.33
N ILE A 22 -19.45 -6.20 -8.68
CA ILE A 22 -19.12 -5.46 -7.45
C ILE A 22 -18.84 -3.98 -7.74
N ALA A 23 -18.28 -3.66 -8.92
CA ALA A 23 -17.96 -2.30 -9.34
C ALA A 23 -19.18 -1.48 -9.80
N GLU A 24 -20.27 -2.15 -10.16
CA GLU A 24 -21.54 -1.47 -10.45
C GLU A 24 -22.11 -0.76 -9.21
N GLN A 25 -22.96 0.24 -9.45
CA GLN A 25 -23.60 1.02 -8.39
C GLN A 25 -24.31 0.11 -7.37
N PRO A 26 -24.31 0.47 -6.06
CA PRO A 26 -24.93 -0.35 -5.03
C PRO A 26 -26.39 -0.64 -5.33
N ARG A 27 -26.71 -1.93 -5.48
CA ARG A 27 -28.08 -2.43 -5.61
C ARG A 27 -28.30 -3.43 -4.50
N THR A 28 -29.02 -3.01 -3.46
CA THR A 28 -29.24 -3.82 -2.25
C THR A 28 -29.78 -5.21 -2.58
N SER A 29 -30.67 -5.33 -3.56
CA SER A 29 -31.21 -6.63 -3.99
C SER A 29 -30.13 -7.58 -4.55
N VAL A 30 -29.14 -7.07 -5.29
CA VAL A 30 -28.04 -7.88 -5.83
C VAL A 30 -27.08 -8.27 -4.71
N ASP A 31 -26.78 -7.34 -3.80
CA ASP A 31 -25.83 -7.57 -2.71
C ASP A 31 -26.32 -8.64 -1.73
N GLU A 32 -27.62 -8.70 -1.44
CA GLU A 32 -28.22 -9.76 -0.62
C GLU A 32 -28.08 -11.15 -1.27
N HIS A 33 -28.19 -11.25 -2.60
CA HIS A 33 -27.97 -12.51 -3.31
C HIS A 33 -26.48 -12.87 -3.44
N LEU A 34 -25.60 -11.87 -3.47
CA LEU A 34 -24.16 -12.08 -3.56
C LEU A 34 -23.57 -12.58 -2.24
N ARG A 35 -24.00 -12.01 -1.12
CA ARG A 35 -23.46 -12.32 0.21
C ARG A 35 -23.22 -13.83 0.43
N PRO A 36 -24.20 -14.75 0.27
CA PRO A 36 -23.99 -16.17 0.55
C PRO A 36 -23.00 -16.87 -0.39
N VAL A 37 -22.69 -16.30 -1.56
CA VAL A 37 -21.79 -16.91 -2.54
C VAL A 37 -20.38 -16.31 -2.56
N LEU A 38 -20.20 -15.10 -2.01
CA LEU A 38 -18.91 -14.38 -2.03
C LEU A 38 -17.74 -15.18 -1.47
N GLY A 39 -17.95 -15.89 -0.36
CA GLY A 39 -16.91 -16.72 0.25
C GLY A 39 -16.31 -17.75 -0.72
N ARG A 40 -17.11 -18.29 -1.64
CA ARG A 40 -16.65 -19.25 -2.66
C ARG A 40 -15.73 -18.59 -3.68
N PHE A 41 -16.04 -17.37 -4.10
CA PHE A 41 -15.19 -16.63 -5.03
C PHE A 41 -13.88 -16.19 -4.38
N PHE A 42 -13.93 -15.73 -3.12
CA PHE A 42 -12.71 -15.32 -2.42
C PHE A 42 -11.81 -16.49 -2.01
N ALA A 43 -12.32 -17.73 -1.96
CA ALA A 43 -11.48 -18.91 -1.84
C ALA A 43 -10.44 -19.03 -2.98
N ALA A 44 -10.70 -18.41 -4.14
CA ALA A 44 -9.76 -18.35 -5.27
C ALA A 44 -8.44 -17.60 -4.96
N ILE A 45 -8.38 -16.85 -3.85
CA ILE A 45 -7.10 -16.28 -3.37
C ILE A 45 -6.07 -17.36 -3.01
N ARG A 46 -6.53 -18.60 -2.77
CA ARG A 46 -5.70 -19.77 -2.46
C ARG A 46 -5.59 -20.75 -3.64
N ASP A 47 -5.91 -20.30 -4.86
CA ASP A 47 -5.83 -21.13 -6.05
C ASP A 47 -4.38 -21.55 -6.36
N ASN A 48 -4.19 -22.70 -7.00
CA ASN A 48 -2.88 -23.16 -7.43
C ASN A 48 -2.31 -22.26 -8.54
N ASP A 49 -3.18 -21.72 -9.39
CA ASP A 49 -2.80 -20.85 -10.50
C ASP A 49 -2.58 -19.39 -10.05
N LEU A 50 -1.42 -18.84 -10.40
CA LEU A 50 -1.03 -17.46 -10.03
C LEU A 50 -1.98 -16.41 -10.61
N ASN A 51 -2.47 -16.62 -11.82
CA ASN A 51 -3.36 -15.68 -12.48
C ASN A 51 -4.73 -15.65 -11.81
N VAL A 52 -5.26 -16.82 -11.42
CA VAL A 52 -6.51 -16.90 -10.65
C VAL A 52 -6.37 -16.19 -9.30
N ARG A 53 -5.26 -16.42 -8.57
CA ARG A 53 -4.98 -15.71 -7.31
C ARG A 53 -4.93 -14.19 -7.50
N ARG A 54 -4.23 -13.71 -8.52
CA ARG A 54 -4.12 -12.27 -8.82
C ARG A 54 -5.49 -11.66 -9.08
N VAL A 55 -6.31 -12.30 -9.92
CA VAL A 55 -7.66 -11.85 -10.22
C VAL A 55 -8.54 -11.84 -8.96
N ALA A 56 -8.39 -12.82 -8.07
CA ALA A 56 -9.10 -12.86 -6.80
C ALA A 56 -8.72 -11.67 -5.89
N ILE A 57 -7.44 -11.33 -5.79
CA ILE A 57 -6.96 -10.17 -5.02
C ILE A 57 -7.46 -8.86 -5.62
N VAL A 58 -7.40 -8.69 -6.94
CA VAL A 58 -7.92 -7.49 -7.62
C VAL A 58 -9.43 -7.35 -7.42
N THR A 59 -10.15 -8.47 -7.42
CA THR A 59 -11.59 -8.51 -7.12
C THR A 59 -11.88 -8.14 -5.67
N LEU A 60 -11.08 -8.66 -4.73
CA LEU A 60 -11.15 -8.28 -3.32
C LEU A 60 -10.88 -6.79 -3.12
N ASN A 61 -9.87 -6.23 -3.79
CA ASN A 61 -9.57 -4.79 -3.75
C ASN A 61 -10.79 -3.97 -4.22
N SER A 62 -11.41 -4.37 -5.33
CA SER A 62 -12.65 -3.73 -5.81
C SER A 62 -13.79 -3.83 -4.81
N ALA A 63 -13.93 -4.95 -4.10
CA ALA A 63 -14.95 -5.15 -3.08
C ALA A 63 -14.72 -4.28 -1.84
N VAL A 64 -13.47 -4.19 -1.38
CA VAL A 64 -13.08 -3.32 -0.25
C VAL A 64 -13.35 -1.85 -0.59
N HIS A 65 -13.06 -1.42 -1.81
CA HIS A 65 -13.27 -0.03 -2.25
C HIS A 65 -14.76 0.31 -2.40
N ASN A 66 -15.51 -0.50 -3.15
CA ASN A 66 -16.87 -0.15 -3.57
C ASN A 66 -17.96 -0.59 -2.59
N LYS A 67 -17.73 -1.71 -1.88
CA LYS A 67 -18.72 -2.35 -1.00
C LYS A 67 -18.09 -2.83 0.31
N PRO A 68 -17.41 -1.96 1.09
CA PRO A 68 -16.70 -2.37 2.31
C PRO A 68 -17.61 -3.08 3.32
N LYS A 69 -18.86 -2.63 3.49
CA LYS A 69 -19.83 -3.26 4.40
C LYS A 69 -20.13 -4.73 4.05
N LEU A 70 -20.11 -5.08 2.76
CA LEU A 70 -20.38 -6.43 2.27
C LEU A 70 -19.19 -7.36 2.53
N ILE A 71 -17.95 -6.85 2.47
CA ILE A 71 -16.75 -7.69 2.59
C ILE A 71 -16.22 -7.82 4.02
N LYS A 72 -16.56 -6.89 4.92
CA LYS A 72 -16.02 -6.83 6.30
C LYS A 72 -16.11 -8.14 7.07
N GLU A 73 -17.17 -8.93 6.88
CA GLU A 73 -17.34 -10.23 7.55
C GLU A 73 -16.38 -11.32 7.03
N TYR A 74 -15.93 -11.23 5.78
CA TYR A 74 -15.03 -12.20 5.17
C TYR A 74 -13.55 -11.89 5.44
N LEU A 75 -13.21 -10.62 5.68
CA LEU A 75 -11.82 -10.17 5.83
C LEU A 75 -10.98 -11.02 6.80
N PRO A 76 -11.45 -11.38 8.02
CA PRO A 76 -10.64 -12.18 8.95
C PRO A 76 -10.16 -13.51 8.35
N SER A 77 -10.96 -14.13 7.47
CA SER A 77 -10.60 -15.40 6.80
C SER A 77 -9.67 -15.22 5.58
N LEU A 78 -9.60 -14.01 5.04
CA LEU A 78 -8.88 -13.68 3.80
C LEU A 78 -7.54 -13.00 4.07
N LEU A 79 -7.42 -12.22 5.15
CA LEU A 79 -6.24 -11.42 5.44
C LEU A 79 -4.95 -12.23 5.48
N GLN A 80 -4.97 -13.42 6.11
CA GLN A 80 -3.78 -14.28 6.15
C GLN A 80 -3.33 -14.70 4.74
N ALA A 81 -4.28 -15.04 3.87
CA ALA A 81 -3.96 -15.43 2.50
C ALA A 81 -3.47 -14.23 1.69
N LEU A 82 -4.06 -13.06 1.88
CA LEU A 82 -3.59 -11.82 1.26
C LEU A 82 -2.15 -11.50 1.67
N TYR A 83 -1.84 -11.59 2.97
CA TYR A 83 -0.49 -11.33 3.48
C TYR A 83 0.55 -12.33 2.98
N GLU A 84 0.17 -13.60 2.81
CA GLU A 84 1.08 -14.59 2.22
C GLU A 84 1.47 -14.22 0.78
N GLU A 85 0.54 -13.63 0.03
CA GLU A 85 0.79 -13.15 -1.32
C GLU A 85 1.61 -11.84 -1.37
N THR A 86 2.00 -11.27 -0.23
CA THR A 86 2.96 -10.13 -0.16
C THR A 86 4.42 -10.58 -0.06
N LYS A 87 4.68 -11.87 0.18
CA LYS A 87 6.04 -12.38 0.39
C LYS A 87 6.70 -12.74 -0.93
N VAL A 88 8.01 -12.48 -1.03
CA VAL A 88 8.82 -12.94 -2.16
C VAL A 88 8.94 -14.47 -2.08
N LYS A 89 8.41 -15.15 -3.10
CA LYS A 89 8.45 -16.61 -3.24
C LYS A 89 9.62 -17.00 -4.13
N GLN A 90 10.68 -17.52 -3.54
CA GLN A 90 11.93 -17.83 -4.25
C GLN A 90 11.72 -18.86 -5.36
N GLU A 91 10.72 -19.74 -5.21
CA GLU A 91 10.30 -20.70 -6.22
C GLU A 91 9.70 -20.04 -7.49
N LEU A 92 9.35 -18.75 -7.45
CA LEU A 92 8.86 -17.96 -8.58
C LEU A 92 9.92 -17.00 -9.15
N VAL A 93 11.14 -17.00 -8.59
CA VAL A 93 12.24 -16.15 -9.03
C VAL A 93 13.26 -16.99 -9.79
N ARG A 94 13.56 -16.59 -11.03
CA ARG A 94 14.50 -17.30 -11.91
C ARG A 94 15.45 -16.33 -12.60
N GLU A 95 16.71 -16.73 -12.74
CA GLU A 95 17.68 -16.03 -13.57
C GLU A 95 17.57 -16.52 -15.02
N VAL A 96 17.40 -15.60 -15.95
CA VAL A 96 17.40 -15.86 -17.39
C VAL A 96 18.67 -15.25 -17.98
N GLU A 97 19.49 -16.10 -18.60
CA GLU A 97 20.69 -15.65 -19.32
C GLU A 97 20.30 -15.07 -20.67
N MET A 98 20.76 -13.84 -20.93
CA MET A 98 20.64 -13.12 -22.19
C MET A 98 22.05 -12.90 -22.76
N GLY A 99 22.71 -13.98 -23.16
CA GLY A 99 24.12 -13.94 -23.59
C GLY A 99 25.06 -13.62 -22.42
N PRO A 100 25.88 -12.55 -22.48
CA PRO A 100 26.75 -12.15 -21.37
C PRO A 100 26.00 -11.49 -20.20
N PHE A 101 24.69 -11.26 -20.33
CA PHE A 101 23.87 -10.61 -19.30
C PHE A 101 22.99 -11.62 -18.58
N LYS A 102 22.78 -11.39 -17.27
CA LYS A 102 21.80 -12.14 -16.47
C LYS A 102 20.65 -11.23 -16.09
N HIS A 103 19.42 -11.69 -16.27
CA HIS A 103 18.22 -10.96 -15.88
C HIS A 103 17.37 -11.80 -14.92
N VAL A 104 17.10 -11.26 -13.74
CA VAL A 104 16.23 -11.90 -12.76
C VAL A 104 14.78 -11.64 -13.17
N VAL A 105 14.01 -12.70 -13.37
CA VAL A 105 12.57 -12.67 -13.63
C VAL A 105 11.86 -13.18 -12.39
N ASP A 106 10.91 -12.39 -11.89
CA ASP A 106 10.06 -12.73 -10.75
C ASP A 106 8.62 -12.89 -11.22
N ASP A 107 8.21 -14.13 -11.46
CA ASP A 107 6.87 -14.47 -11.96
C ASP A 107 5.77 -14.20 -10.89
N GLY A 108 6.16 -13.95 -9.63
CA GLY A 108 5.26 -13.58 -8.53
C GLY A 108 5.09 -12.07 -8.32
N LEU A 109 5.85 -11.23 -9.03
CA LEU A 109 5.89 -9.78 -8.79
C LEU A 109 4.51 -9.10 -8.95
N ASP A 110 3.78 -9.39 -10.02
CA ASP A 110 2.46 -8.79 -10.28
C ASP A 110 1.42 -9.20 -9.23
N LEU A 111 1.54 -10.41 -8.68
CA LEU A 111 0.69 -10.88 -7.60
C LEU A 111 0.98 -10.12 -6.31
N ARG A 112 2.26 -9.90 -5.98
CA ARG A 112 2.66 -9.08 -4.82
C ARG A 112 2.19 -7.63 -4.94
N LYS A 113 2.33 -7.03 -6.13
CA LYS A 113 1.81 -5.68 -6.39
C LYS A 113 0.31 -5.58 -6.11
N ALA A 114 -0.48 -6.51 -6.65
CA ALA A 114 -1.92 -6.56 -6.39
C ALA A 114 -2.24 -6.73 -4.89
N ALA A 115 -1.44 -7.52 -4.16
CA ALA A 115 -1.60 -7.71 -2.72
C ALA A 115 -1.38 -6.42 -1.94
N PHE A 116 -0.29 -5.69 -2.22
CA PHE A 116 -0.02 -4.40 -1.59
C PHE A 116 -1.05 -3.33 -1.98
N GLU A 117 -1.58 -3.34 -3.21
CA GLU A 117 -2.67 -2.44 -3.63
C GLU A 117 -3.94 -2.69 -2.82
N CYS A 118 -4.29 -3.97 -2.62
CA CYS A 118 -5.41 -4.33 -1.79
C CYS A 118 -5.19 -3.92 -0.32
N MET A 119 -3.97 -4.11 0.21
CA MET A 119 -3.62 -3.63 1.54
C MET A 119 -3.76 -2.11 1.65
N TYR A 120 -3.34 -1.34 0.64
CA TYR A 120 -3.48 0.12 0.64
C TYR A 120 -4.95 0.55 0.74
N THR A 121 -5.85 -0.09 -0.01
CA THR A 121 -7.28 0.18 0.08
C THR A 121 -7.87 -0.24 1.44
N LEU A 122 -7.41 -1.37 2.01
CA LEU A 122 -7.80 -1.80 3.36
C LEU A 122 -7.43 -0.75 4.42
N ALA A 123 -6.27 -0.09 4.28
CA ALA A 123 -5.83 0.96 5.20
C ALA A 123 -6.83 2.11 5.32
N ASP A 124 -7.60 2.35 4.26
CA ASP A 124 -8.55 3.44 4.19
C ASP A 124 -9.96 3.02 4.63
N GLN A 125 -10.43 1.88 4.11
CA GLN A 125 -11.85 1.49 4.15
C GLN A 125 -12.19 0.49 5.27
N CYS A 126 -11.23 -0.34 5.69
CA CYS A 126 -11.49 -1.49 6.57
C CYS A 126 -10.40 -1.71 7.63
N LEU A 127 -9.73 -0.64 8.07
CA LEU A 127 -8.67 -0.71 9.07
C LEU A 127 -9.16 -1.29 10.41
N ASP A 128 -10.45 -1.12 10.72
CA ASP A 128 -11.13 -1.66 11.90
C ASP A 128 -11.20 -3.20 11.93
N ARG A 129 -10.96 -3.87 10.80
CA ARG A 129 -10.97 -5.34 10.69
C ARG A 129 -9.58 -5.96 10.60
N VAL A 130 -8.54 -5.14 10.73
CA VAL A 130 -7.16 -5.55 10.55
C VAL A 130 -6.43 -5.56 11.89
N ASN A 131 -5.63 -6.60 12.14
CA ASN A 131 -4.64 -6.57 13.21
C ASN A 131 -3.51 -5.59 12.83
N LEU A 132 -3.52 -4.39 13.42
CA LEU A 132 -2.58 -3.34 13.09
C LEU A 132 -1.11 -3.74 13.28
N ALA A 133 -0.80 -4.49 14.34
CA ALA A 133 0.60 -4.87 14.62
C ALA A 133 1.15 -5.78 13.51
N GLU A 134 0.36 -6.77 13.08
CA GLU A 134 0.71 -7.66 11.99
C GLU A 134 0.77 -6.91 10.65
N TYR A 135 -0.26 -6.12 10.35
CA TYR A 135 -0.35 -5.34 9.12
C TYR A 135 0.85 -4.41 8.93
N LEU A 136 1.28 -3.71 9.99
CA LEU A 136 2.45 -2.84 9.95
C LEU A 136 3.75 -3.60 9.63
N SER A 137 3.85 -4.88 10.02
CA SER A 137 5.02 -5.70 9.66
C SER A 137 5.07 -6.00 8.17
N PHE A 138 3.92 -6.22 7.54
CA PHE A 138 3.85 -6.40 6.09
C PHE A 138 4.11 -5.09 5.33
N VAL A 139 3.63 -3.96 5.84
CA VAL A 139 3.99 -2.62 5.29
C VAL A 139 5.50 -2.38 5.36
N GLU A 140 6.11 -2.71 6.49
CA GLU A 140 7.56 -2.59 6.70
C GLU A 140 8.37 -3.45 5.72
N ASN A 141 7.91 -4.67 5.45
CA ASN A 141 8.53 -5.55 4.45
C ASN A 141 8.42 -4.98 3.03
N GLY A 142 7.31 -4.30 2.69
CA GLY A 142 7.15 -3.63 1.40
C GLY A 142 8.21 -2.55 1.13
N LEU A 143 8.78 -1.92 2.17
CA LEU A 143 9.87 -0.94 2.03
C LEU A 143 11.19 -1.55 1.52
N LYS A 144 11.30 -2.88 1.51
CA LYS A 144 12.48 -3.66 1.10
C LYS A 144 12.32 -4.33 -0.27
N ASP A 145 11.13 -4.25 -0.90
CA ASP A 145 10.81 -4.97 -2.14
C ASP A 145 11.24 -4.15 -3.39
N SER A 146 10.67 -4.47 -4.55
CA SER A 146 10.86 -3.78 -5.82
C SER A 146 10.35 -2.32 -5.81
N HIS A 147 10.81 -1.53 -6.77
CA HIS A 147 10.49 -0.10 -6.93
C HIS A 147 9.03 0.24 -6.67
N ASP A 148 8.09 -0.39 -7.40
CA ASP A 148 6.67 -0.06 -7.33
C ASP A 148 6.05 -0.41 -5.96
N ILE A 149 6.45 -1.55 -5.39
CA ILE A 149 5.97 -1.98 -4.06
C ILE A 149 6.50 -1.05 -2.98
N ARG A 150 7.76 -0.59 -3.08
CA ARG A 150 8.32 0.39 -2.15
C ARG A 150 7.58 1.71 -2.20
N LEU A 151 7.25 2.23 -3.40
CA LEU A 151 6.43 3.43 -3.55
C LEU A 151 5.07 3.27 -2.87
N LEU A 152 4.44 2.12 -3.07
CA LEU A 152 3.16 1.82 -2.44
C LEU A 152 3.27 1.71 -0.92
N ALA A 153 4.34 1.11 -0.39
CA ALA A 153 4.61 1.04 1.04
C ALA A 153 4.83 2.43 1.67
N TYR A 154 5.55 3.34 0.98
CA TYR A 154 5.67 4.74 1.41
C TYR A 154 4.32 5.46 1.46
N LEU A 155 3.48 5.24 0.45
CA LEU A 155 2.14 5.81 0.36
C LEU A 155 1.23 5.29 1.48
N MET A 156 1.29 3.98 1.76
CA MET A 156 0.59 3.35 2.88
C MET A 156 1.05 3.93 4.22
N LEU A 157 2.36 4.00 4.46
CA LEU A 157 2.92 4.53 5.71
C LEU A 157 2.49 5.98 5.94
N THR A 158 2.54 6.82 4.89
CA THR A 158 2.07 8.21 4.95
C THR A 158 0.58 8.30 5.30
N ARG A 159 -0.26 7.39 4.79
CA ARG A 159 -1.69 7.33 5.13
C ARG A 159 -1.92 6.87 6.58
N LEU A 160 -1.18 5.88 7.03
CA LEU A 160 -1.30 5.29 8.37
C LEU A 160 -0.87 6.26 9.47
N VAL A 161 0.06 7.18 9.20
CA VAL A 161 0.39 8.29 10.11
C VAL A 161 -0.85 9.05 10.55
N ASN A 162 -1.81 9.27 9.66
CA ASN A 162 -3.03 10.02 9.98
C ASN A 162 -4.12 9.13 10.62
N LYS A 163 -4.17 7.84 10.28
CA LYS A 163 -5.21 6.91 10.73
C LYS A 163 -4.91 6.25 12.07
N CYS A 164 -3.64 5.92 12.34
CA CYS A 164 -3.19 5.22 13.54
C CYS A 164 -1.84 5.79 14.06
N PRO A 165 -1.77 7.09 14.40
CA PRO A 165 -0.53 7.78 14.76
C PRO A 165 0.19 7.17 15.98
N ILE A 166 -0.55 6.64 16.95
CA ILE A 166 0.01 6.03 18.16
C ILE A 166 0.77 4.74 17.81
N GLN A 167 0.17 3.88 16.97
CA GLN A 167 0.77 2.63 16.55
C GLN A 167 1.98 2.85 15.64
N ILE A 168 1.96 3.91 14.81
CA ILE A 168 3.13 4.32 14.04
C ILE A 168 4.25 4.81 14.96
N SER A 169 3.94 5.63 15.96
CA SER A 169 4.91 6.11 16.96
C SER A 169 5.63 4.94 17.67
N GLN A 170 4.91 3.88 18.02
CA GLN A 170 5.48 2.67 18.65
C GLN A 170 6.48 1.91 17.76
N ARG A 171 6.40 2.04 16.44
CA ARG A 171 7.29 1.36 15.46
C ARG A 171 8.18 2.33 14.68
N LEU A 172 8.20 3.60 15.08
CA LEU A 172 8.81 4.69 14.34
C LEU A 172 10.28 4.41 13.98
N ASP A 173 11.05 3.91 14.94
CA ASP A 173 12.46 3.63 14.78
C ASP A 173 12.74 2.56 13.71
N GLY A 174 11.91 1.51 13.63
CA GLY A 174 12.05 0.46 12.61
C GLY A 174 11.78 0.99 11.20
N PHE A 175 10.74 1.81 11.04
CA PHE A 175 10.51 2.50 9.77
C PHE A 175 11.68 3.40 9.40
N CYS A 176 12.24 4.17 10.35
CA CYS A 176 13.37 5.05 10.07
C CYS A 176 14.59 4.28 9.55
N GLU A 177 14.87 3.07 10.06
CA GLU A 177 15.97 2.22 9.58
C GLU A 177 15.81 1.79 8.13
N HIS A 178 14.58 1.61 7.64
CA HIS A 178 14.33 1.27 6.23
C HIS A 178 14.31 2.49 5.31
N ILE A 179 14.01 3.68 5.85
CA ILE A 179 14.01 4.93 5.09
C ILE A 179 15.44 5.47 4.91
N LYS A 180 16.31 5.36 5.94
CA LYS A 180 17.68 5.92 5.94
C LYS A 180 18.49 5.52 4.69
N PRO A 181 18.56 4.23 4.29
CA PRO A 181 19.32 3.83 3.12
C PRO A 181 18.79 4.47 1.83
N GLN A 182 17.47 4.66 1.71
CA GLN A 182 16.89 5.29 0.52
C GLN A 182 17.32 6.75 0.39
N LEU A 183 17.34 7.52 1.48
CA LEU A 183 17.76 8.92 1.45
C LEU A 183 19.25 9.07 1.10
N LEU A 184 20.08 8.16 1.60
CA LEU A 184 21.53 8.16 1.37
C LEU A 184 21.94 7.56 0.02
N SER A 185 21.05 6.79 -0.61
CA SER A 185 21.34 6.11 -1.86
C SER A 185 21.62 7.10 -3.00
N ARG A 186 22.63 6.78 -3.82
CA ARG A 186 23.03 7.57 -5.00
C ARG A 186 22.79 6.76 -6.27
N PRO A 187 22.39 7.39 -7.39
CA PRO A 187 22.30 6.70 -8.66
C PRO A 187 23.68 6.21 -9.09
N LYS A 188 23.72 5.13 -9.88
CA LYS A 188 24.97 4.63 -10.47
C LYS A 188 25.55 5.68 -11.42
N GLN A 189 26.87 5.75 -11.54
CA GLN A 189 27.54 6.71 -12.43
C GLN A 189 27.14 6.55 -13.91
N ASN A 190 26.80 5.32 -14.31
CA ASN A 190 26.33 4.96 -15.65
C ASN A 190 24.81 4.72 -15.71
N ALA A 191 24.06 5.19 -14.72
CA ALA A 191 22.61 5.02 -14.72
C ALA A 191 21.99 5.73 -15.93
N VAL A 192 21.15 5.02 -16.66
CA VAL A 192 20.33 5.62 -17.73
C VAL A 192 19.28 6.54 -17.10
N LYS A 193 18.78 7.51 -17.87
CA LYS A 193 17.79 8.49 -17.39
C LYS A 193 16.61 7.84 -16.66
N GLN A 194 16.05 6.77 -17.21
CA GLN A 194 14.93 6.03 -16.59
C GLN A 194 15.27 5.46 -15.20
N GLU A 195 16.49 4.98 -14.98
CA GLU A 195 16.93 4.48 -13.67
C GLU A 195 17.12 5.63 -12.68
N SER A 196 17.66 6.77 -13.13
CA SER A 196 17.80 7.98 -12.33
C SER A 196 16.43 8.53 -11.90
N ASP A 197 15.48 8.60 -12.82
CA ASP A 197 14.13 9.11 -12.57
C ASP A 197 13.40 8.23 -11.53
N LYS A 198 13.49 6.89 -11.66
CA LYS A 198 12.97 5.95 -10.64
C LYS A 198 13.63 6.15 -9.28
N HIS A 199 14.95 6.33 -9.26
CA HIS A 199 15.68 6.58 -8.02
C HIS A 199 15.22 7.86 -7.32
N GLU A 200 15.05 8.93 -8.08
CA GLU A 200 14.56 10.22 -7.59
C GLU A 200 13.13 10.13 -7.06
N GLU A 201 12.25 9.40 -7.73
CA GLU A 201 10.86 9.18 -7.31
C GLU A 201 10.77 8.50 -5.93
N LEU A 202 11.61 7.49 -5.68
CA LEU A 202 11.70 6.83 -4.38
C LEU A 202 12.26 7.77 -3.31
N LYS A 203 13.28 8.57 -3.62
CA LYS A 203 13.80 9.58 -2.68
C LYS A 203 12.72 10.59 -2.30
N ARG A 204 11.96 11.09 -3.28
CA ARG A 204 10.86 12.04 -3.05
C ARG A 204 9.78 11.44 -2.15
N SER A 205 9.43 10.17 -2.38
CA SER A 205 8.47 9.42 -1.57
C SER A 205 8.97 9.19 -0.14
N ALA A 206 10.26 8.91 0.03
CA ALA A 206 10.91 8.81 1.33
C ALA A 206 10.88 10.15 2.09
N VAL A 207 11.24 11.27 1.44
CA VAL A 207 11.18 12.62 2.03
C VAL A 207 9.76 12.96 2.48
N ARG A 208 8.75 12.72 1.63
CA ARG A 208 7.33 12.90 1.98
C ARG A 208 6.94 12.09 3.22
N THR A 209 7.42 10.86 3.31
CA THR A 209 7.12 9.97 4.43
C THR A 209 7.78 10.46 5.72
N VAL A 210 9.04 10.92 5.69
CA VAL A 210 9.71 11.52 6.86
C VAL A 210 8.97 12.76 7.36
N LEU A 211 8.52 13.62 6.45
CA LEU A 211 7.68 14.78 6.79
C LEU A 211 6.37 14.37 7.48
N ALA A 212 5.76 13.26 7.05
CA ALA A 212 4.59 12.72 7.71
C ALA A 212 4.91 12.16 9.10
N LEU A 213 5.97 11.37 9.22
CA LEU A 213 6.41 10.79 10.49
C LEU A 213 6.74 11.85 11.54
N LYS A 214 7.22 13.04 11.16
CA LYS A 214 7.40 14.15 12.11
C LYS A 214 6.10 14.57 12.83
N ARG A 215 4.93 14.29 12.28
CA ARG A 215 3.63 14.66 12.86
C ARG A 215 3.08 13.64 13.86
N VAL A 216 3.69 12.47 14.01
CA VAL A 216 3.21 11.48 15.00
C VAL A 216 3.55 11.93 16.43
N PRO A 217 2.78 11.51 17.45
CA PRO A 217 3.09 11.78 18.84
C PRO A 217 4.48 11.26 19.23
N ASN A 218 5.19 11.98 20.09
CA ASN A 218 6.52 11.63 20.60
C ASN A 218 7.62 11.47 19.51
N SER A 219 7.41 12.04 18.31
CA SER A 219 8.36 11.94 17.20
C SER A 219 9.69 12.66 17.49
N ASP A 220 9.72 13.56 18.47
CA ASP A 220 10.89 14.26 19.02
C ASP A 220 11.81 13.34 19.84
N ARG A 221 11.29 12.24 20.38
CA ARG A 221 12.07 11.29 21.18
C ARG A 221 12.85 10.27 20.35
N SER A 222 12.53 10.13 19.07
CA SER A 222 13.21 9.22 18.16
C SER A 222 14.48 9.88 17.60
N GLN A 223 15.64 9.45 18.11
CA GLN A 223 16.93 9.89 17.55
C GLN A 223 17.06 9.51 16.08
N LYS A 224 16.54 8.34 15.68
CA LYS A 224 16.60 7.88 14.28
C LYS A 224 15.81 8.81 13.36
N LEU A 225 14.64 9.30 13.78
CA LEU A 225 13.89 10.26 12.99
C LEU A 225 14.60 11.62 12.91
N THR A 226 15.23 12.06 14.01
CA THR A 226 16.06 13.28 14.01
C THR A 226 17.23 13.14 13.03
N ASP A 227 17.94 12.01 13.02
CA ASP A 227 19.00 11.75 12.05
C ASP A 227 18.50 11.85 10.60
N LEU A 228 17.31 11.29 10.29
CA LEU A 228 16.72 11.41 8.95
C LEU A 228 16.43 12.86 8.58
N TRP A 229 15.93 13.62 9.55
CA TRP A 229 15.64 15.04 9.37
C TRP A 229 16.91 15.83 9.05
N ASP A 230 17.99 15.56 9.77
CA ASP A 230 19.28 16.20 9.55
C ASP A 230 19.88 15.83 8.19
N ILE A 231 19.77 14.55 7.78
CA ILE A 231 20.16 14.11 6.43
C ILE A 231 19.41 14.91 5.35
N ILE A 232 18.10 15.14 5.53
CA ILE A 232 17.30 15.90 4.57
C ILE A 232 17.75 17.37 4.52
N ASN A 233 17.99 17.99 5.68
CA ASN A 233 18.34 19.42 5.76
C ASN A 233 19.79 19.74 5.36
N THR A 234 20.70 18.78 5.50
CA THR A 234 22.12 18.96 5.13
C THR A 234 22.39 18.64 3.67
N ASN A 235 21.49 17.92 3.00
CA ASN A 235 21.59 17.61 1.59
C ASN A 235 20.70 18.55 0.75
N ASN A 236 21.33 19.38 -0.08
CA ASN A 236 20.65 20.36 -0.94
C ASN A 236 19.57 19.73 -1.85
N GLU A 237 19.83 18.52 -2.39
CA GLU A 237 18.87 17.79 -3.25
C GLU A 237 17.62 17.42 -2.45
N LEU A 238 17.79 16.84 -1.25
CA LEU A 238 16.69 16.42 -0.40
C LEU A 238 15.93 17.61 0.19
N THR A 239 16.64 18.70 0.51
CA THR A 239 16.03 19.96 0.96
C THR A 239 15.15 20.55 -0.13
N ALA A 240 15.60 20.58 -1.38
CA ALA A 240 14.77 21.04 -2.50
C ALA A 240 13.51 20.17 -2.66
N MET A 241 13.64 18.84 -2.55
CA MET A 241 12.48 17.93 -2.58
C MET A 241 11.50 18.23 -1.44
N LYS A 242 11.99 18.47 -0.22
CA LYS A 242 11.18 18.85 0.95
C LYS A 242 10.37 20.12 0.68
N GLU A 243 11.02 21.15 0.13
CA GLU A 243 10.36 22.42 -0.19
C GLU A 243 9.31 22.27 -1.29
N MET A 244 9.58 21.48 -2.32
CA MET A 244 8.60 21.16 -3.35
C MET A 244 7.35 20.50 -2.75
N GLN A 245 7.53 19.54 -1.84
CA GLN A 245 6.41 18.88 -1.15
C GLN A 245 5.58 19.87 -0.33
N ALA A 246 6.21 20.82 0.36
CA ALA A 246 5.50 21.86 1.12
C ALA A 246 4.69 22.79 0.21
N ARG A 247 5.20 23.13 -0.98
CA ARG A 247 4.48 23.94 -1.98
C ARG A 247 3.30 23.19 -2.57
N GLU A 248 3.46 21.92 -2.94
CA GLU A 248 2.38 21.06 -3.43
C GLU A 248 1.25 20.94 -2.41
N GLN A 249 1.60 20.74 -1.13
CA GLN A 249 0.61 20.63 -0.06
C GLN A 249 -0.15 21.94 0.15
N THR A 250 0.56 23.08 0.15
CA THR A 250 -0.04 24.42 0.24
C THR A 250 -0.97 24.71 -0.95
N ALA A 251 -0.55 24.37 -2.16
CA ALA A 251 -1.35 24.53 -3.37
C ALA A 251 -2.62 23.67 -3.33
N TRP A 252 -2.51 22.41 -2.90
CA TRP A 252 -3.67 21.53 -2.74
C TRP A 252 -4.67 22.06 -1.70
N THR A 253 -4.20 22.62 -0.58
CA THR A 253 -5.08 23.25 0.42
C THR A 253 -5.73 24.52 -0.09
N ALA A 254 -5.03 25.33 -0.90
CA ALA A 254 -5.57 26.56 -1.47
C ALA A 254 -6.67 26.28 -2.51
N VAL A 255 -6.55 25.20 -3.27
CA VAL A 255 -7.54 24.79 -4.28
C VAL A 255 -8.76 24.10 -3.66
N ASN A 256 -8.57 23.31 -2.59
CA ASN A 256 -9.65 22.46 -2.03
C ASN A 256 -10.29 22.99 -0.74
N GLY A 257 -9.83 24.13 -0.21
CA GLY A 257 -10.64 24.98 0.68
C GLY A 257 -11.28 24.33 1.91
N PHE A 258 -10.68 23.32 2.57
CA PHE A 258 -11.04 22.92 3.94
C PHE A 258 -9.80 22.35 4.66
N GLY A 259 -9.56 22.85 5.87
CA GLY A 259 -8.29 22.76 6.59
C GLY A 259 -7.96 21.41 7.22
N HIS A 260 -6.67 21.21 7.44
CA HIS A 260 -6.20 20.36 8.53
C HIS A 260 -6.59 21.06 9.83
N LEU A 261 -7.65 20.59 10.50
CA LEU A 261 -7.89 20.99 11.88
C LEU A 261 -6.67 20.54 12.71
N SER A 262 -5.98 21.51 13.30
CA SER A 262 -5.03 21.26 14.39
C SER A 262 -5.79 20.69 15.61
N PRO A 263 -5.15 19.92 16.51
CA PRO A 263 -5.84 19.09 17.49
C PRO A 263 -6.54 19.81 18.65
N HIS A 264 -6.78 21.12 18.58
CA HIS A 264 -7.13 21.89 19.77
C HIS A 264 -8.51 22.53 19.88
N ASN A 265 -9.43 22.40 18.92
CA ASN A 265 -10.80 22.87 19.12
C ASN A 265 -11.82 21.87 18.54
N VAL A 266 -12.31 20.95 19.38
CA VAL A 266 -13.38 19.99 19.04
C VAL A 266 -14.71 20.35 19.72
N ASN A 267 -14.81 21.47 20.45
CA ASN A 267 -15.99 21.77 21.27
C ASN A 267 -16.89 22.92 20.81
N GLU A 268 -16.74 23.48 19.60
CA GLU A 268 -17.50 24.69 19.22
C GLU A 268 -18.27 24.64 17.88
N ALA A 269 -18.53 23.47 17.32
CA ALA A 269 -19.31 23.37 16.07
C ALA A 269 -20.53 22.44 16.20
N MET A 270 -21.29 22.62 17.27
CA MET A 270 -22.65 22.07 17.42
C MET A 270 -23.60 23.18 17.86
N GLU A 271 -23.68 24.23 17.06
CA GLU A 271 -24.80 25.16 17.09
C GLU A 271 -24.88 25.84 15.72
N ILE A 272 -26.11 25.93 15.21
CA ILE A 272 -26.59 26.63 14.01
C ILE A 272 -26.87 25.74 12.78
N GLU A 273 -28.18 25.66 12.53
CA GLU A 273 -29.00 25.15 11.40
C GLU A 273 -29.24 23.63 11.27
#